data_AF-A0A0Q9NR53-F1
#
_entry.id   AF-A0A0Q9NR53-F1
#
_cell.length_a   1.000
_cell.length_b   1.000
_cell.length_c   1.000
_cell.angle_alpha   90.00
_cell.angle_beta   90.00
_cell.angle_gamma   90.00
#
_symmetry.space_group_name_H-M   'P 1'
#
loop_
_entity.id
_entity.type
_entity.pdbx_description
1 polymer ?
#
loop_
_entity_poly.entity_id
_entity_poly.type
_entity_poly.pdbx_seq_one_letter_code
_entity_poly.pdbx_strand_id
1 'polypeptide(L)' 'MTDEPDIPKRPQIYESDQEVIEQAIRLLAELDDAPLNQMTPLYYQHGFEELRMLVGDLLRILRRNPAE' A
#
# COMPACT_ATOMS: atom_id res chain seq x y z
N MET A 1 -14.97 14.86 17.06
CA MET A 1 -13.98 13.84 17.49
C MET A 1 -14.04 12.76 16.46
N THR A 2 -13.15 12.80 15.49
CA THR A 2 -13.03 11.74 14.48
C THR A 2 -11.89 10.86 14.97
N ASP A 3 -12.23 9.70 15.53
CA ASP A 3 -11.27 8.63 15.78
C ASP A 3 -10.66 8.25 14.43
N GLU A 4 -9.44 8.72 14.17
CA GLU A 4 -8.61 8.12 13.12
C GLU A 4 -8.40 6.66 13.49
N PRO A 5 -8.67 5.70 12.59
CA PRO A 5 -8.41 4.30 12.91
C PRO A 5 -6.91 4.14 13.15
N ASP A 6 -6.56 3.66 14.34
CA ASP A 6 -5.24 3.18 14.71
C ASP A 6 -4.91 2.00 13.80
N ILE A 7 -4.30 2.31 12.65
CA ILE A 7 -3.87 1.28 11.71
C ILE A 7 -2.66 0.62 12.33
N PRO A 8 -2.71 -0.70 12.58
CA PRO A 8 -1.55 -1.40 13.10
C PRO A 8 -0.42 -1.25 12.08
N LYS A 9 0.57 -0.42 12.41
CA LYS A 9 1.86 -0.36 11.72
C LYS A 9 2.56 -1.69 11.94
N ARG A 10 2.17 -2.73 11.20
CA ARG A 10 3.09 -3.85 10.99
C ARG A 10 4.26 -3.23 10.21
N PRO A 11 5.47 -3.17 10.77
CA PRO A 11 6.60 -2.80 9.95
C PRO A 11 6.74 -3.91 8.92
N GLN A 12 6.36 -3.63 7.67
CA GLN A 12 6.89 -4.41 6.57
C GLN A 12 8.38 -4.15 6.62
N ILE A 13 9.14 -5.14 7.08
CA ILE A 13 10.58 -5.02 7.20
C ILE A 13 11.12 -5.18 5.79
N TYR A 14 11.20 -4.07 5.07
CA TYR A 14 11.93 -3.99 3.82
C TYR A 14 13.42 -3.87 4.13
N GLU A 15 14.25 -4.67 3.45
CA GLU A 15 15.70 -4.63 3.60
C GLU A 15 16.31 -3.46 2.79
N SER A 16 15.58 -2.93 1.80
CA SER A 16 15.99 -1.75 1.02
C SER A 16 14.83 -0.96 0.38
N ASP A 17 15.10 0.30 0.00
CA ASP A 17 14.16 1.14 -0.76
C ASP A 17 13.78 0.51 -2.12
N GLN A 18 14.73 -0.22 -2.73
CA GLN A 18 14.51 -0.93 -3.98
C GLN A 18 13.42 -2.01 -3.83
N GLU A 19 13.40 -2.73 -2.71
CA GLU A 19 12.37 -3.74 -2.44
C GLU A 19 10.98 -3.13 -2.32
N VAL A 20 10.88 -1.95 -1.70
CA VAL A 20 9.60 -1.22 -1.61
C VAL A 20 9.09 -0.87 -3.01
N ILE A 21 9.98 -0.37 -3.88
CA ILE A 21 9.64 -0.01 -5.26
C ILE A 21 9.25 -1.24 -6.08
N GLU A 22 9.96 -2.37 -5.92
CA GLU A 22 9.61 -3.61 -6.61
C GLU A 22 8.26 -4.17 -6.17
N GLN A 23 7.99 -4.15 -4.86
CA GLN A 23 6.69 -4.57 -4.32
C GLN A 23 5.56 -3.65 -4.80
N ALA A 24 5.84 -2.36 -4.94
CA ALA A 24 4.88 -1.39 -5.48
C ALA A 24 4.45 -1.75 -6.90
N ILE A 25 5.44 -2.04 -7.75
CA ILE A 25 5.20 -2.40 -9.15
C ILE A 25 4.44 -3.72 -9.24
N ARG A 26 4.77 -4.72 -8.41
CA ARG A 26 4.07 -6.02 -8.39
C ARG A 26 2.62 -5.88 -7.97
N LEU A 27 2.35 -5.16 -6.87
CA LEU A 27 0.98 -4.93 -6.41
C LEU A 27 0.12 -4.23 -7.46
N LEU A 28 0.68 -3.22 -8.15
CA LEU A 28 -0.02 -2.54 -9.23
C LEU A 28 -0.31 -3.46 -10.42
N ALA A 29 0.65 -4.31 -10.79
CA ALA A 29 0.45 -5.30 -11.85
C ALA A 29 -0.64 -6.32 -11.47
N GLU A 30 -0.65 -6.80 -10.23
CA GLU A 30 -1.67 -7.74 -9.75
C GLU A 30 -3.08 -7.13 -9.73
N LEU A 31 -3.19 -5.85 -9.39
CA LEU A 31 -4.45 -5.12 -9.43
C LEU A 31 -4.95 -4.87 -10.87
N ASP A 32 -4.03 -4.63 -11.80
CA ASP A 32 -4.35 -4.39 -13.23
C ASP A 32 -4.71 -5.69 -13.96
N ASP A 33 -4.00 -6.79 -13.66
CA ASP A 33 -4.24 -8.12 -14.24
C ASP A 33 -5.46 -8.82 -13.64
N ALA A 34 -6.05 -8.30 -12.56
CA ALA A 34 -7.19 -8.92 -11.90
C ALA A 34 -8.44 -8.90 -12.80
N PRO A 35 -8.99 -10.08 -13.17
CA PRO A 35 -10.18 -10.12 -13.99
C PRO A 35 -11.40 -9.61 -13.20
N LEU A 36 -12.31 -8.92 -13.88
CA LEU A 36 -13.49 -8.27 -13.27
C LEU A 36 -14.36 -9.20 -12.41
N ASN A 37 -14.36 -10.50 -12.71
CA ASN A 37 -15.11 -11.49 -11.94
C ASN A 37 -14.47 -11.84 -10.57
N GLN A 38 -13.20 -11.48 -10.36
CA GLN A 38 -12.46 -11.64 -9.11
C GLN A 38 -12.39 -10.34 -8.29
N MET A 39 -12.76 -9.20 -8.89
CA MET A 39 -12.85 -7.88 -8.25
C MET A 39 -14.07 -7.79 -7.31
N THR A 40 -14.05 -8.56 -6.23
CA THR A 40 -15.06 -8.52 -5.18
C THR A 40 -14.88 -7.27 -4.28
N PRO A 41 -15.91 -6.85 -3.52
CA PRO A 41 -15.74 -5.77 -2.55
C PRO A 41 -14.60 -6.02 -1.55
N LEU A 42 -14.39 -7.27 -1.15
CA LEU A 42 -13.30 -7.67 -0.27
C LEU A 42 -11.92 -7.54 -0.95
N TYR A 43 -11.84 -7.89 -2.23
CA TYR A 43 -10.64 -7.70 -3.04
C TYR A 43 -10.25 -6.21 -3.09
N TYR A 44 -11.21 -5.32 -3.33
CA TYR A 44 -10.97 -3.87 -3.31
C TYR A 44 -10.56 -3.36 -1.93
N GLN A 45 -11.19 -3.83 -0.86
CA GLN A 45 -10.84 -3.41 0.50
C GLN A 45 -9.37 -3.77 0.81
N HIS A 46 -8.96 -5.00 0.53
CA HIS A 46 -7.58 -5.44 0.74
C HIS A 46 -6.60 -4.70 -0.17
N GLY A 47 -6.88 -4.62 -1.47
CA GLY A 47 -6.02 -3.91 -2.41
C GLY A 47 -5.86 -2.43 -2.05
N PHE A 48 -6.91 -1.77 -1.55
CA PHE A 48 -6.83 -0.40 -1.07
C PHE A 48 -5.95 -0.27 0.18
N GLU A 49 -6.06 -1.19 1.15
CA GLU A 49 -5.22 -1.20 2.35
C GLU A 49 -3.74 -1.37 1.99
N GLU A 50 -3.43 -2.31 1.09
CA GLU A 50 -2.05 -2.56 0.62
C GLU A 50 -1.48 -1.37 -0.15
N LEU A 51 -2.25 -0.80 -1.08
CA LEU A 51 -1.87 0.41 -1.80
C LEU A 51 -1.61 1.58 -0.86
N ARG A 52 -2.49 1.78 0.14
CA ARG A 52 -2.36 2.87 1.10
C ARG A 52 -1.07 2.76 1.91
N MET A 53 -0.73 1.56 2.40
CA MET A 53 0.51 1.32 3.14
C MET A 53 1.72 1.61 2.26
N LEU A 54 1.72 1.03 1.06
CA LEU A 54 2.82 1.13 0.12
C LEU A 54 3.05 2.56 -0.40
N VAL A 55 1.99 3.34 -0.64
CA VAL A 55 2.10 4.77 -0.94
C VAL A 55 2.75 5.53 0.22
N GLY A 56 2.43 5.19 1.47
CA GLY A 56 3.09 5.74 2.65
C GLY A 56 4.60 5.47 2.65
N ASP A 57 5.00 4.25 2.32
CA ASP A 57 6.41 3.85 2.25
C ASP A 57 7.15 4.53 1.09
N LEU A 58 6.51 4.66 -0.07
CA LEU A 58 7.07 5.42 -1.21
C LEU A 58 7.24 6.91 -0.88
N LEU A 59 6.27 7.54 -0.21
CA LEU A 59 6.37 8.93 0.24
C LEU A 59 7.51 9.13 1.25
N ARG A 60 7.69 8.15 2.15
CA ARG A 60 8.83 8.12 3.08
C ARG A 60 10.17 8.07 2.33
N ILE A 61 10.31 7.22 1.30
CA ILE A 61 11.52 7.13 0.47
C ILE A 61 11.79 8.47 -0.23
N LEU A 62 10.74 9.11 -0.76
CA LEU A 62 10.83 10.40 -1.43
C LEU A 62 11.08 11.58 -0.49
N ARG A 63 11.28 11.35 0.83
CA ARG A 63 11.50 12.39 1.85
C ARG A 63 10.39 13.45 1.95
N ARG A 64 9.21 13.20 1.37
CA ARG A 64 8.02 13.98 1.70
C ARG A 64 7.38 13.32 2.90
N ASN A 65 7.61 13.87 4.09
CA ASN A 65 6.70 13.63 5.21
C ASN A 65 5.28 13.97 4.72
N PRO A 66 4.32 13.03 4.68
CA PRO A 66 2.91 13.38 4.44
C PRO A 66 2.26 14.07 5.66
N ALA A 67 3.04 14.32 6.72
CA ALA A 67 2.64 14.95 7.98
C ALA A 67 3.30 16.33 8.22
N GLU A 68 3.88 16.94 7.19
CA GLU A 68 4.31 18.36 7.19
C GLU A 68 3.54 19.16 6.14
#